data_AF-A0A1G6IYK5-F1
#
_entry.id   AF-A0A1G6IYK5-F1
#
_cell.length_a   1.000
_cell.length_b   1.000
_cell.length_c   1.000
_cell.angle_alpha   90.00
_cell.angle_beta   90.00
_cell.angle_gamma   90.00
#
_symmetry.space_group_name_H-M   'P 1'
#
loop_
_entity.id
_entity.type
_entity.pdbx_description
1 polymer ?
#
loop_
_entity_poly.entity_id
_entity_poly.type
_entity_poly.pdbx_seq_one_letter_code
_entity_poly.pdbx_strand_id
1 'polypeptide(L)'
;MVKKRRRQSHPPREPNLPSKKKMIKESDLYYSQIVAPIQRELRRAQQFRNLDVIDELWNKREQALRQYQLLVKRACYIKRP
;
A
#
# COMPACT_ATOMS: atom_id res chain seq x y z
N MET A 1 45.91 16.01 23.18
CA MET A 1 45.16 14.98 23.92
C MET A 1 43.84 14.69 23.20
N VAL A 2 43.74 13.57 22.48
CA VAL A 2 42.53 13.20 21.71
C VAL A 2 41.75 12.13 22.49
N LYS A 3 40.58 12.49 23.02
CA LYS A 3 39.68 11.55 23.72
C LYS A 3 39.06 10.60 22.69
N LYS A 4 39.54 9.35 22.63
CA LYS A 4 38.92 8.26 21.85
C LYS A 4 37.51 7.99 22.38
N ARG A 5 36.47 8.31 21.60
CA ARG A 5 35.08 7.94 21.91
C ARG A 5 34.92 6.42 21.80
N ARG A 6 34.58 5.77 22.91
CA ARG A 6 34.26 4.33 22.97
C ARG A 6 33.05 4.03 22.09
N ARG A 7 33.17 3.05 21.21
CA ARG A 7 32.08 2.52 20.39
C ARG A 7 31.02 1.93 21.33
N GLN A 8 29.78 2.42 21.25
CA GLN A 8 28.64 1.79 21.90
C GLN A 8 28.47 0.39 21.28
N SER A 9 28.64 -0.62 22.13
CA SER A 9 28.26 -2.00 21.85
C SER A 9 26.76 -2.05 21.59
N HIS A 10 26.37 -2.37 20.35
CA HIS A 10 25.00 -2.77 20.07
C HIS A 10 24.69 -4.05 20.84
N PRO A 11 23.62 -4.11 21.66
CA PRO A 11 23.22 -5.36 22.29
C PRO A 11 22.84 -6.39 21.21
N PRO A 12 22.98 -7.70 21.49
CA PRO A 12 22.65 -8.74 20.54
C PRO A 12 21.17 -8.64 20.16
N ARG A 13 20.93 -8.62 18.85
CA ARG A 13 19.61 -8.56 18.22
C ARG A 13 18.80 -9.76 18.72
N GLU A 14 17.82 -9.51 19.59
CA GLU A 14 16.87 -10.54 20.01
C GLU A 14 16.29 -11.25 18.77
N PRO A 15 16.08 -12.57 18.82
CA PRO A 15 15.46 -13.28 17.71
C PRO A 15 14.08 -12.66 17.49
N ASN A 16 13.86 -12.12 16.29
CA ASN A 16 12.60 -11.48 15.89
C ASN A 16 11.43 -12.42 16.23
N LEU A 17 10.76 -12.17 17.36
CA LEU A 17 9.46 -12.78 17.62
C LEU A 17 8.58 -12.47 16.40
N PRO A 18 7.84 -13.45 15.84
CA PRO A 18 6.98 -13.17 14.72
C PRO A 18 6.04 -12.04 15.14
N SER A 19 6.14 -10.90 14.46
CA SER A 19 5.26 -9.75 14.70
C SER A 19 3.84 -10.29 14.73
N LYS A 20 3.12 -10.12 15.85
CA LYS A 20 1.67 -10.38 15.92
C LYS A 20 1.07 -9.81 14.64
N LYS A 21 0.39 -10.65 13.84
CA LYS A 21 -0.13 -10.25 12.53
C LYS A 21 -0.98 -9.00 12.72
N LYS A 22 -0.48 -7.86 12.25
CA LYS A 22 -1.16 -6.58 12.42
C LYS A 22 -2.47 -6.65 11.63
N MET A 23 -3.55 -6.19 12.23
CA MET A 23 -4.81 -6.01 11.52
C MET A 23 -4.72 -4.76 10.66
N ILE A 24 -5.23 -4.83 9.44
CA ILE A 24 -5.31 -3.72 8.49
C ILE A 24 -6.78 -3.51 8.13
N LYS A 25 -7.19 -2.26 7.89
CA LYS A 25 -8.51 -1.99 7.34
C LYS A 25 -8.62 -2.66 5.97
N GLU A 26 -9.71 -3.38 5.75
CA GLU A 26 -9.97 -4.04 4.47
C GLU A 26 -9.99 -3.02 3.32
N SER A 27 -10.55 -1.83 3.56
CA SER A 27 -10.53 -0.71 2.63
C SER A 27 -9.11 -0.32 2.21
N ASP A 28 -8.19 -0.24 3.17
CA ASP A 28 -6.82 0.22 2.92
C ASP A 28 -6.03 -0.85 2.15
N LEU A 29 -6.26 -2.12 2.48
CA LEU A 29 -5.69 -3.23 1.71
C LEU A 29 -6.19 -3.18 0.26
N TYR A 30 -7.50 -3.07 0.07
CA TYR A 30 -8.12 -2.99 -1.26
C TYR A 30 -7.61 -1.79 -2.06
N TYR A 31 -7.49 -0.63 -1.42
CA TYR A 31 -6.92 0.57 -2.07
C TYR A 31 -5.50 0.31 -2.57
N SER A 32 -4.64 -0.29 -1.73
CA SER A 32 -3.25 -0.56 -2.09
C SER A 32 -3.09 -1.59 -3.20
N GLN A 33 -3.95 -2.61 -3.24
CA GLN A 33 -3.85 -3.73 -4.18
C GLN A 33 -4.53 -3.45 -5.51
N ILE A 34 -5.62 -2.67 -5.52
CA ILE A 34 -6.46 -2.50 -6.72
C ILE A 34 -6.44 -1.05 -7.20
N VAL A 35 -6.84 -0.10 -6.34
CA VAL A 35 -7.02 1.30 -6.76
C VAL A 35 -5.69 1.97 -7.12
N ALA A 36 -4.65 1.77 -6.31
CA ALA A 36 -3.35 2.40 -6.54
C ALA A 36 -2.66 1.91 -7.84
N PRO A 37 -2.63 0.61 -8.18
CA PRO A 37 -2.13 0.14 -9.47
C PRO A 37 -2.87 0.74 -10.67
N ILE A 38 -4.22 0.75 -10.64
CA ILE A 38 -5.01 1.33 -11.74
C ILE A 38 -4.65 2.81 -11.96
N GLN A 39 -4.48 3.58 -10.88
CA GLN A 39 -4.05 4.98 -11.00
C GLN A 39 -2.65 5.14 -11.62
N ARG A 40 -1.72 4.22 -11.31
CA ARG A 40 -0.38 4.22 -11.91
C ARG A 40 -0.42 3.88 -13.38
N GLU A 41 -1.23 2.90 -13.77
CA GLU A 41 -1.45 2.52 -15.17
C GLU A 41 -2.09 3.67 -15.96
N LEU A 42 -3.07 4.36 -15.38
CA LEU A 42 -3.74 5.48 -16.02
C LEU A 42 -2.75 6.63 -16.28
N ARG A 43 -1.87 6.94 -15.31
CA ARG A 43 -0.78 7.91 -15.50
C ARG A 43 0.18 7.49 -16.62
N ARG A 44 0.53 6.21 -16.71
CA ARG A 44 1.38 5.69 -17.80
C ARG A 44 0.68 5.81 -19.15
N ALA A 45 -0.58 5.40 -19.23
CA ALA A 45 -1.37 5.49 -20.47
C ALA A 45 -1.50 6.95 -20.96
N GLN A 46 -1.68 7.90 -20.04
CA GLN A 46 -1.65 9.34 -20.34
C GLN A 46 -0.31 9.81 -20.89
N GLN A 47 0.81 9.33 -20.34
CA GLN A 47 2.15 9.67 -20.84
C GLN A 47 2.36 9.15 -22.27
N PHE A 48 1.87 7.95 -22.58
CA PHE A 48 1.95 7.36 -23.92
C PHE A 48 0.84 7.82 -24.88
N ARG A 49 -0.06 8.72 -24.44
CA ARG A 49 -1.23 9.21 -25.20
C ARG A 49 -2.10 8.11 -25.81
N ASN A 50 -2.19 6.96 -25.14
CA ASN A 50 -2.99 5.84 -25.60
C ASN A 50 -4.45 6.00 -25.12
N LEU A 51 -5.28 6.65 -25.94
CA LEU A 51 -6.64 7.06 -25.57
C LEU A 51 -7.56 5.87 -25.26
N ASP A 52 -7.49 4.79 -26.05
CA ASP A 52 -8.33 3.61 -25.85
C ASP A 52 -8.10 2.98 -24.47
N VAL A 53 -6.83 2.87 -24.08
CA VAL A 53 -6.44 2.33 -22.77
C VAL A 53 -6.84 3.26 -21.63
N ILE A 54 -6.81 4.58 -21.85
CA ILE A 54 -7.21 5.56 -20.84
C ILE A 54 -8.69 5.40 -20.49
N ASP A 55 -9.57 5.27 -21.49
CA ASP A 55 -11.01 5.13 -21.27
C ASP A 55 -11.34 3.82 -20.53
N GLU A 56 -10.71 2.71 -20.91
CA GLU A 56 -10.86 1.44 -20.18
C GLU A 56 -10.41 1.54 -18.73
N LEU A 57 -9.26 2.17 -18.47
CA LEU A 57 -8.72 2.34 -17.12
C LEU A 57 -9.55 3.29 -16.28
N TRP A 58 -10.18 4.31 -16.88
CA TRP A 58 -11.12 5.18 -16.20
C TRP A 58 -12.36 4.43 -15.70
N ASN A 59 -12.95 3.59 -16.55
CA ASN A 59 -14.09 2.75 -16.17
C ASN A 59 -13.74 1.79 -15.04
N LYS A 60 -12.58 1.12 -15.13
CA LYS A 60 -12.07 0.24 -14.06
C LYS A 60 -11.80 1.01 -12.76
N ARG A 61 -11.26 2.22 -12.85
CA ARG A 61 -11.01 3.09 -11.68
C ARG A 61 -12.31 3.46 -10.98
N GLU A 62 -13.35 3.81 -11.73
CA GLU A 62 -14.63 4.20 -11.15
C GLU A 62 -15.29 3.03 -10.41
N GLN A 63 -15.31 1.84 -11.02
CA GLN A 63 -15.81 0.62 -10.39
C GLN A 63 -15.02 0.29 -9.10
N ALA A 64 -13.70 0.35 -9.16
CA ALA A 64 -12.85 0.12 -7.99
C ALA A 64 -13.11 1.14 -6.88
N LEU A 65 -13.35 2.41 -7.21
CA LEU A 65 -13.68 3.44 -6.22
C LEU A 65 -15.05 3.21 -5.57
N ARG A 66 -16.07 2.80 -6.34
CA ARG A 66 -17.38 2.42 -5.78
C ARG A 66 -17.24 1.27 -4.79
N GLN A 67 -16.49 0.24 -5.15
CA GLN A 67 -16.22 -0.89 -4.26
C GLN A 67 -15.43 -0.45 -3.01
N TYR A 68 -14.41 0.39 -3.16
CA TYR A 68 -13.66 0.94 -2.05
C TYR A 68 -14.57 1.72 -1.08
N GLN A 69 -15.49 2.54 -1.58
CA GLN A 69 -16.45 3.25 -0.74
C GLN A 69 -17.36 2.29 0.06
N LEU A 70 -17.78 1.17 -0.54
CA LEU A 70 -18.54 0.15 0.18
C LEU A 70 -17.70 -0.48 1.31
N LEU A 71 -16.43 -0.76 1.07
CA LEU A 71 -15.51 -1.30 2.09
C LEU A 71 -15.24 -0.28 3.22
N VAL A 72 -15.09 1.00 2.89
CA VAL A 72 -14.95 2.08 3.88
C VAL A 72 -16.20 2.15 4.77
N LYS A 73 -17.40 2.05 4.18
CA LYS A 73 -18.67 2.03 4.94
C LYS A 73 -18.79 0.82 5.85
N ARG A 74 -18.30 -0.35 5.43
CA ARG A 74 -18.28 -1.57 6.27
C ARG A 74 -17.31 -1.46 7.44
N ALA A 75 -16.23 -0.67 7.31
CA ALA A 75 -15.23 -0.43 8.35
C ALA A 75 -14.62 -1.72 8.97
N CYS A 76 -14.48 -2.77 8.15
CA CYS A 76 -13.94 -4.06 8.59
C CYS A 76 -12.41 -4.05 8.67
N TYR A 77 -11.88 -4.82 9.62
CA TYR A 77 -10.44 -5.06 9.77
C TYR A 77 -10.14 -6.54 9.52
N ILE A 78 -9.11 -6.79 8.71
CA ILE A 78 -8.67 -8.13 8.33
C ILE A 78 -7.22 -8.34 8.78
N LYS A 79 -6.83 -9.60 8.95
CA LYS A 79 -5.43 -9.95 9.18
C LYS A 79 -4.64 -9.59 7.93
N ARG A 80 -3.56 -8.83 8.09
CA ARG A 80 -2.68 -8.50 6.97
C ARG A 80 -2.10 -9.80 6.39
N PRO A 81 -2.24 -10.05 5.07
CA PRO A 81 -1.66 -11.22 4.42
C PRO A 81 -0.12 -11.21 4.51
#